data_AF-A0A6N2E9K4-F1
#
_entry.id   AF-A0A6N2E9K4-F1
#
_cell.length_a   1.000
_cell.length_b   1.000
_cell.length_c   1.000
_cell.angle_alpha   90.00
_cell.angle_beta   90.00
_cell.angle_gamma   90.00
#
_symmetry.space_group_name_H-M   'P 1'
#
loop_
_entity.id
_entity.type
_entity.pdbx_description
1 polymer ?
#
loop_
_entity_poly.entity_id
_entity_poly.type
_entity_poly.pdbx_seq_one_letter_code
_entity_poly.pdbx_strand_id
1 'polypeptide(L)'
;MSIKVLLADDHVVMRRGLALLIGREPDVAVLDIYMPLTGGIADATEIKSNNPDIGIVMLTFQSQFLQESVSFFQVDTRVQND
;
A
#
# COMPACT_ATOMS: atom_id res chain seq x y z
N MET A 1 -3.69 -19.04 6.39
CA MET A 1 -4.71 -18.47 5.47
C MET A 1 -4.01 -17.28 4.84
N SER A 2 -3.75 -17.29 3.53
CA SER A 2 -2.80 -16.32 2.96
C SER A 2 -3.44 -14.94 2.76
N ILE A 3 -2.85 -13.91 3.38
CA ILE A 3 -3.14 -12.50 3.20
C ILE A 3 -2.31 -12.01 2.01
N LYS A 4 -3.00 -11.55 0.96
CA LYS A 4 -2.35 -10.95 -0.21
C LYS A 4 -2.19 -9.46 0.03
N VAL A 5 -0.96 -8.96 -0.03
CA VAL A 5 -0.61 -7.55 0.21
C VAL A 5 -0.01 -6.95 -1.06
N LEU A 6 -0.55 -5.83 -1.50
CA LEU A 6 0.06 -4.98 -2.51
C LEU A 6 0.91 -3.90 -1.85
N LEU A 7 2.18 -3.80 -2.24
CA LEU A 7 3.08 -2.70 -1.88
C LEU A 7 3.16 -1.69 -3.01
N ALA A 8 2.71 -0.48 -2.70
CA ALA A 8 2.65 0.64 -3.62
C ALA A 8 3.46 1.82 -3.09
N ASP A 9 4.57 2.14 -3.77
CA ASP A 9 5.49 3.20 -3.39
C ASP A 9 6.27 3.68 -4.63
N ASP A 10 6.47 4.98 -4.78
CA ASP A 10 7.30 5.58 -5.84
C ASP A 10 8.81 5.45 -5.52
N HIS A 11 9.17 5.19 -4.27
CA HIS A 11 10.52 5.00 -3.78
C HIS A 11 10.93 3.51 -3.74
N VAL A 12 11.76 3.11 -4.70
CA VAL A 12 12.22 1.72 -4.88
C VAL A 12 12.88 1.13 -3.63
N VAL A 13 13.62 1.94 -2.85
CA VAL A 13 14.36 1.47 -1.67
C VAL A 13 13.40 1.05 -0.55
N MET A 14 12.42 1.90 -0.20
CA MET A 14 11.41 1.58 0.82
C MET A 14 10.59 0.35 0.42
N ARG A 15 10.12 0.33 -0.83
CA ARG A 15 9.32 -0.77 -1.36
C ARG A 15 10.04 -2.12 -1.28
N ARG A 16 11.29 -2.18 -1.74
CA ARG A 16 12.11 -3.41 -1.68
C ARG A 16 12.44 -3.80 -0.25
N GLY A 17 12.77 -2.84 0.60
CA GLY A 17 13.03 -3.08 2.03
C GLY A 17 11.83 -3.72 2.71
N LEU A 18 10.63 -3.17 2.50
CA LEU A 18 9.41 -3.69 3.08
C LEU A 18 9.02 -5.05 2.49
N ALA A 19 9.16 -5.25 1.17
CA ALA A 19 8.92 -6.54 0.52
C ALA A 19 9.80 -7.66 1.12
N LEU A 20 11.06 -7.37 1.41
CA LEU A 20 11.98 -8.32 2.05
C LEU A 20 11.62 -8.63 3.50
N LEU A 21 11.04 -7.66 4.22
CA LEU A 21 10.62 -7.85 5.61
C LEU A 21 9.33 -8.66 5.69
N ILE A 22 8.29 -8.26 4.95
CA ILE A 22 6.96 -8.88 5.07
C ILE A 22 6.84 -10.15 4.21
N GLY A 23 7.60 -10.27 3.13
CA GLY A 23 7.58 -11.46 2.26
C GLY A 23 8.19 -12.70 2.90
N ARG A 24 8.74 -12.59 4.12
CA ARG A 24 9.17 -13.73 4.94
C ARG A 24 8.04 -14.34 5.75
N GLU A 25 6.92 -13.64 5.89
CA GLU A 25 5.75 -14.18 6.57
C GLU A 25 5.07 -15.22 5.67
N PRO A 26 4.92 -16.47 6.13
CA PRO A 26 4.48 -17.58 5.28
C PRO A 26 3.03 -17.42 4.78
N ASP A 27 2.23 -16.59 5.44
CA ASP A 27 0.88 -16.27 5.02
C ASP A 27 0.81 -15.00 4.16
N VAL A 28 1.90 -14.28 3.90
CA VAL A 28 1.87 -13.01 3.16
C VAL A 28 2.37 -13.18 1.72
N ALA A 29 1.53 -12.82 0.75
CA ALA A 29 1.94 -12.71 -0.65
C ALA A 29 2.13 -11.24 -1.03
N VAL A 30 3.31 -10.85 -1.51
CA VAL A 30 3.64 -9.46 -1.85
C VAL A 30 3.55 -9.22 -3.35
N LEU A 31 2.83 -8.18 -3.75
CA LEU A 31 2.83 -7.64 -5.11
C LEU A 31 3.55 -6.29 -5.11
N ASP A 32 4.61 -6.14 -5.92
CA ASP A 32 5.44 -4.92 -6.03
C ASP A 32 5.01 -4.15 -7.28
N ILE A 33 4.43 -2.96 -7.09
CA ILE A 33 4.07 -2.05 -8.19
C ILE A 33 4.73 -0.69 -7.97
N TYR A 34 5.44 -0.22 -8.99
CA TYR A 34 5.85 1.18 -9.05
C TYR A 34 4.64 2.04 -9.39
N MET A 35 4.28 2.95 -8.48
CA MET A 35 3.27 3.97 -8.74
C MET A 35 3.96 5.29 -9.10
N PRO A 36 3.68 5.87 -10.28
CA PRO A 36 4.00 7.26 -10.55
C PRO A 36 3.24 8.18 -9.58
N LEU A 37 3.82 9.33 -9.24
CA LEU A 37 3.27 10.34 -8.31
C LEU A 37 1.81 10.79 -8.59
N THR A 38 1.28 10.51 -9.78
CA THR A 38 -0.07 10.88 -10.20
C THR A 38 -0.95 9.64 -10.23
N GLY A 39 -1.86 9.50 -9.27
CA GLY A 39 -2.96 8.53 -9.35
C GLY A 39 -2.92 7.34 -8.38
N GLY A 40 -1.97 7.27 -7.45
CA GLY A 40 -1.83 6.08 -6.59
C GLY A 40 -3.08 5.63 -5.83
N ILE A 41 -3.97 6.56 -5.45
CA ILE A 41 -5.26 6.24 -4.81
C ILE A 41 -6.28 5.71 -5.81
N ALA A 42 -6.34 6.29 -7.02
CA ALA A 42 -7.23 5.81 -8.08
C ALA A 42 -6.84 4.38 -8.50
N ASP A 43 -5.55 4.13 -8.67
CA ASP A 43 -4.99 2.81 -8.98
C ASP A 43 -5.28 1.81 -7.85
N ALA A 44 -5.05 2.19 -6.59
CA ALA A 44 -5.39 1.35 -5.45
C ALA A 44 -6.89 1.04 -5.39
N THR A 45 -7.74 2.01 -5.78
CA THR A 45 -9.19 1.86 -5.76
C THR A 45 -9.64 0.88 -6.83
N GLU A 46 -9.09 1.00 -8.04
CA GLU A 46 -9.34 0.06 -9.12
C GLU A 46 -8.87 -1.35 -8.76
N ILE A 47 -7.67 -1.49 -8.19
CA ILE A 47 -7.13 -2.78 -7.77
C ILE A 47 -8.02 -3.41 -6.70
N LYS A 48 -8.44 -2.64 -5.69
CA LYS A 48 -9.31 -3.13 -4.61
C LYS A 48 -10.70 -3.51 -5.12
N SER A 49 -11.26 -2.74 -6.06
CA SER A 49 -12.53 -3.05 -6.70
C SER A 49 -12.48 -4.37 -7.47
N ASN A 50 -11.36 -4.66 -8.13
CA ASN A 50 -11.16 -5.92 -8.86
C ASN A 50 -10.72 -7.08 -7.95
N ASN A 51 -10.15 -6.80 -6.78
CA ASN A 51 -9.59 -7.76 -5.85
C ASN A 51 -10.00 -7.42 -4.41
N PRO A 52 -11.27 -7.62 -4.01
CA PRO A 52 -11.79 -7.16 -2.71
C PRO A 52 -11.05 -7.76 -1.51
N ASP A 53 -10.44 -8.93 -1.66
CA ASP A 53 -9.70 -9.61 -0.59
C ASP A 53 -8.23 -9.19 -0.46
N ILE A 54 -7.71 -8.37 -1.38
CA ILE A 54 -6.32 -7.91 -1.30
C ILE A 54 -6.18 -6.80 -0.24
N GLY A 55 -5.23 -6.94 0.67
CA GLY A 55 -4.75 -5.84 1.51
C GLY A 55 -3.85 -4.92 0.68
N ILE A 56 -3.99 -3.61 0.85
CA ILE A 56 -3.11 -2.64 0.18
C ILE A 56 -2.37 -1.87 1.27
N VAL A 57 -1.05 -1.84 1.17
CA VAL A 57 -0.19 -0.99 1.99
C VAL A 57 0.36 0.11 1.09
N MET A 58 -0.13 1.33 1.32
CA MET A 58 0.38 2.54 0.67
C MET A 58 1.39 3.20 1.59
N LEU A 59 2.55 3.57 1.03
CA LEU A 59 3.58 4.34 1.71
C LEU A 59 3.64 5.73 1.09
N THR A 60 3.59 6.78 1.92
CA THR A 60 3.72 8.16 1.46
C THR A 60 4.40 9.02 2.51
N PHE A 61 5.27 9.92 2.05
CA PHE A 61 5.90 10.94 2.88
C PHE A 61 5.17 12.29 2.80
N GLN A 62 4.16 12.39 1.93
CA GLN A 62 3.42 13.63 1.69
C GLN A 62 2.06 13.57 2.39
N SER A 63 1.87 14.45 3.39
CA SER A 63 0.68 14.49 4.24
C SER A 63 -0.64 14.75 3.49
N GLN A 64 -0.59 15.39 2.33
CA GLN A 64 -1.78 15.68 1.51
C GLN A 64 -2.50 14.41 1.02
N PHE A 65 -1.76 13.34 0.70
CA PHE A 65 -2.36 12.09 0.23
C PHE A 65 -3.00 11.26 1.35
N LEU A 66 -2.68 11.55 2.62
CA LEU A 66 -3.28 10.85 3.76
C LEU A 66 -4.77 11.16 3.88
N GLN A 67 -5.18 12.42 3.64
CA GLN A 67 -6.59 12.80 3.74
C GLN A 67 -7.45 12.16 2.64
N GLU A 68 -6.94 12.11 1.40
CA GLU A 68 -7.62 11.40 0.32
C GLU A 68 -7.73 9.90 0.63
N SER A 69 -6.65 9.27 1.11
CA SER A 69 -6.62 7.83 1.40
C SER A 69 -7.65 7.43 2.46
N VAL A 70 -7.79 8.24 3.53
CA VAL A 70 -8.79 8.02 4.59
C VAL A 70 -10.21 8.11 4.05
N SER A 71 -10.48 9.10 3.19
CA SER A 71 -11.80 9.32 2.62
C SER A 71 -12.27 8.17 1.71
N PHE A 72 -11.34 7.52 1.00
CA PHE A 72 -11.69 6.48 0.02
C PHE A 72 -11.73 5.06 0.60
N PHE A 73 -10.85 4.73 1.53
CA PHE A 73 -10.67 3.35 1.99
C PHE A 73 -11.09 3.08 3.44
N GLN A 74 -11.58 4.09 4.18
CA GLN A 74 -11.84 3.98 5.63
C GLN A 74 -10.64 3.39 6.38
N VAL A 75 -9.42 3.83 6.02
CA VAL A 75 -8.18 3.26 6.56
C VAL A 75 -7.98 3.71 8.00
N ASP A 76 -7.61 2.76 8.87
CA ASP A 76 -7.06 3.04 10.20
C ASP A 76 -5.69 3.71 10.03
N THR A 77 -5.64 5.05 10.11
CA THR A 77 -4.39 5.80 9.97
C THR A 77 -3.66 5.86 11.30
N ARG A 78 -2.54 5.15 11.40
CA ARG A 78 -1.54 5.38 12.46
C ARG A 78 -0.46 6.29 11.90
N VAL A 79 -0.55 7.59 12.21
CA VAL A 79 0.56 8.52 11.99
C VAL A 79 1.56 8.26 13.12
N GLN A 80 2.66 7.58 12.80
CA GLN A 80 3.78 7.42 13.72
C GLN A 80 4.63 8.68 13.60
N ASN A 81 4.41 9.65 14.49
CA ASN A 81 5.34 10.76 14.68
C ASN A 81 6.42 10.27 15.65
N ASP A 82 7.67 10.17 15.18
CA ASP A 82 8.84 10.16 16.05
C ASP A 82 9.13 11.59 16.56
#